data_AF-A0A699TTX3-F1
#
_entry.id   AF-A0A699TTX3-F1
#
_cell.length_a   1.000
_cell.length_b   1.000
_cell.length_c   1.000
_cell.angle_alpha   90.00
_cell.angle_beta   90.00
_cell.angle_gamma   90.00
#
_symmetry.space_group_name_H-M   'P 1'
#
loop_
_entity.id
_entity.type
_entity.pdbx_description
1 polymer ?
#
loop_
_entity_poly.entity_id
_entity_poly.type
_entity_poly.pdbx_seq_one_letter_code
_entity_poly.pdbx_strand_id
1 'polypeptide(L)'
;MNIALKWIYKVKLDEYGDVQKNKARLVAKGYQQEEGIDFEESFALVAHIEAIRIFIANAASKNMSIYQMDVKTSFLNGELKK
;
A
#
# COMPACT_ATOMS: atom_id res chain seq x y z
N MET A 1 16.52 -3.84 8.12
CA MET A 1 15.67 -4.42 7.06
C MET A 1 15.65 -3.42 5.91
N ASN A 2 16.36 -3.67 4.81
CA ASN A 2 16.48 -2.75 3.67
C ASN A 2 15.48 -3.21 2.59
N ILE A 3 14.37 -2.47 2.42
CA ILE A 3 13.34 -2.82 1.42
C ILE A 3 13.71 -2.12 0.11
N ALA A 4 14.12 -2.91 -0.89
CA ALA A 4 14.31 -2.37 -2.24
C ALA A 4 12.94 -2.03 -2.84
N LEU A 5 12.83 -0.89 -3.51
CA LEU A 5 11.58 -0.39 -4.10
C LEU A 5 11.70 -0.34 -5.63
N LYS A 6 10.60 -0.60 -6.34
CA LYS A 6 10.51 -0.50 -7.81
C LYS A 6 9.26 0.29 -8.19
N TRP A 7 9.44 1.25 -9.10
CA TRP A 7 8.32 1.97 -9.72
C TRP A 7 7.74 1.19 -10.90
N ILE A 8 6.41 1.09 -10.96
CA ILE A 8 5.64 0.55 -12.07
C ILE A 8 4.78 1.68 -12.64
N TYR A 9 4.96 1.95 -13.93
CA TYR A 9 4.18 2.94 -14.67
C TYR A 9 3.19 2.23 -15.59
N LYS A 10 1.95 2.70 -15.62
CA LYS A 10 0.90 2.21 -16.53
C LYS A 10 0.11 3.39 -17.08
N VAL A 11 0.10 3.51 -18.39
CA VAL A 11 -0.73 4.48 -19.10
C VAL A 11 -2.10 3.84 -19.36
N LYS A 12 -3.18 4.52 -19.00
CA LYS A 12 -4.52 4.19 -19.45
C LYS A 12 -4.83 5.04 -20.67
N LEU A 13 -5.13 4.36 -21.77
CA LEU A 13 -5.66 4.97 -22.99
C LEU A 13 -7.19 4.95 -22.94
N ASP A 14 -7.82 5.91 -23.61
CA ASP A 14 -9.25 5.89 -23.89
C ASP A 14 -9.59 5.06 -25.13
N GLU A 15 -10.87 5.06 -25.52
CA GLU A 15 -11.37 4.31 -26.68
C GLU A 15 -10.81 4.81 -28.02
N TYR A 16 -10.24 6.02 -28.04
CA TYR A 16 -9.63 6.63 -29.21
C TYR A 16 -8.10 6.49 -29.22
N GLY A 17 -7.52 5.86 -28.19
CA GLY A 17 -6.08 5.65 -28.06
C GLY A 17 -5.34 6.83 -27.42
N ASP A 18 -6.06 7.85 -26.95
CA ASP A 18 -5.48 9.00 -26.28
C ASP A 18 -5.24 8.73 -24.79
N VAL A 19 -4.24 9.41 -24.22
CA VAL A 19 -3.82 9.20 -22.83
C VAL A 19 -4.86 9.78 -21.86
N GLN A 20 -5.73 8.91 -21.35
CA GLN A 20 -6.72 9.28 -20.35
C GLN A 20 -6.09 9.45 -18.96
N LYS A 21 -5.18 8.57 -18.54
CA LYS A 21 -4.59 8.63 -17.19
C LYS A 21 -3.26 7.89 -17.06
N ASN A 22 -2.24 8.56 -16.56
CA ASN A 22 -1.01 7.93 -16.12
C ASN A 22 -1.13 7.43 -14.68
N LYS A 23 -0.78 6.17 -14.44
CA LYS A 23 -0.73 5.55 -13.11
C LYS A 23 0.70 5.18 -12.79
N ALA A 24 1.16 5.56 -11.61
CA ALA A 24 2.41 5.09 -11.03
C ALA A 24 2.12 4.32 -9.74
N ARG A 25 2.82 3.22 -9.50
CA ARG A 25 2.76 2.45 -8.26
C ARG A 25 4.18 2.15 -7.80
N LEU A 26 4.50 2.51 -6.57
CA LEU A 26 5.74 2.13 -5.92
C LEU A 26 5.52 0.81 -5.20
N VAL A 27 6.24 -0.23 -5.61
CA VAL A 27 6.07 -1.58 -5.09
C VAL A 27 7.37 -2.01 -4.42
N ALA A 28 7.26 -2.60 -3.23
CA ALA A 28 8.38 -3.26 -2.59
C ALA A 28 8.82 -4.45 -3.46
N LYS A 29 10.10 -4.51 -3.77
CA LYS A 29 10.72 -5.60 -4.50
C LYS A 29 10.74 -6.80 -3.56
N GLY A 30 9.76 -7.68 -3.69
CA GLY A 30 9.51 -8.83 -2.82
C GLY A 30 10.56 -9.93 -2.94
N TYR A 31 11.84 -9.61 -2.71
CA TYR A 31 12.92 -10.58 -2.65
C TYR A 31 12.83 -11.55 -1.45
N GLN A 32 11.82 -11.41 -0.60
CA GLN A 32 11.55 -12.29 0.54
C GLN A 32 10.45 -13.32 0.25
N GLN A 33 10.03 -13.48 -1.01
CA GLN A 33 9.18 -14.60 -1.37
C GLN A 33 10.08 -15.85 -1.41
N GLU A 34 10.06 -16.62 -0.33
CA GLU A 34 10.75 -17.91 -0.27
C GLU A 34 10.05 -18.91 -1.21
N GLU A 35 10.85 -19.64 -2.01
CA GLU A 35 10.34 -20.69 -2.90
C GLU A 35 9.64 -21.76 -2.07
N GLY A 36 8.32 -21.93 -2.27
CA GLY A 36 7.48 -22.85 -1.48
C GLY A 36 6.63 -22.19 -0.39
N ILE A 37 6.81 -20.88 -0.14
CA ILE A 37 5.89 -20.09 0.68
C ILE A 37 5.02 -19.25 -0.26
N ASP A 38 3.84 -19.77 -0.58
CA ASP A 38 2.85 -19.00 -1.31
C ASP A 38 2.26 -17.98 -0.35
N PHE A 39 2.64 -16.70 -0.51
CA PHE A 39 1.98 -15.60 0.16
C PHE A 39 0.66 -15.34 -0.57
N GLU A 40 -0.29 -16.28 -0.45
CA GLU A 40 -1.69 -16.09 -0.90
C GLU A 40 -2.36 -14.89 -0.20
N GLU A 41 -1.78 -14.44 0.91
CA GLU A 41 -2.17 -13.25 1.64
C GLU A 41 -1.72 -11.99 0.89
N SER A 42 -2.45 -11.70 -0.19
CA SER A 42 -2.58 -10.36 -0.72
C SER A 42 -3.05 -9.48 0.44
N PHE A 43 -2.14 -8.74 1.07
CA PHE A 43 -2.47 -7.63 1.96
C PHE A 43 -3.16 -6.56 1.12
N ALA A 44 -4.44 -6.80 0.80
CA ALA A 44 -5.36 -5.74 0.49
C ALA A 44 -5.21 -4.71 1.60
N LEU A 45 -5.30 -3.43 1.23
CA LEU A 45 -5.22 -2.29 2.13
C LEU A 45 -6.46 -2.18 3.04
N VAL A 46 -7.00 -3.33 3.43
CA VAL A 46 -8.16 -3.54 4.26
C VAL A 46 -7.64 -4.39 5.41
N ALA A 47 -7.31 -3.74 6.51
CA ALA A 47 -6.90 -4.45 7.72
C ALA A 47 -7.99 -5.47 8.07
N HIS A 48 -7.62 -6.75 8.18
CA HIS A 48 -8.54 -7.80 8.60
C HIS A 48 -9.07 -7.45 9.99
N ILE A 49 -10.37 -7.63 10.23
CA ILE A 49 -11.01 -7.17 11.48
C ILE A 49 -10.38 -7.83 12.72
N GLU A 50 -9.86 -9.06 12.56
CA GLU A 50 -9.14 -9.79 13.60
C GLU A 50 -7.79 -9.12 13.93
N ALA A 51 -7.05 -8.66 12.92
CA ALA A 51 -5.80 -7.94 13.13
C ALA A 51 -6.03 -6.62 13.88
N ILE A 52 -7.13 -5.90 13.57
CA ILE A 52 -7.55 -4.70 14.30
C ILE A 52 -7.86 -5.05 15.76
N ARG A 53 -8.60 -6.15 16.01
CA ARG A 53 -8.94 -6.60 17.38
C ARG A 53 -7.70 -6.95 18.19
N ILE A 54 -6.75 -7.69 17.61
CA ILE A 54 -5.47 -8.03 18.25
C ILE A 54 -4.68 -6.75 18.58
N PHE A 55 -4.62 -5.81 17.63
CA PHE A 55 -3.94 -4.53 17.83
C PHE A 55 -4.55 -3.73 19.00
N ILE A 56 -5.88 -3.60 19.03
CA ILE A 56 -6.58 -2.90 20.11
C ILE A 56 -6.37 -3.61 21.46
N ALA A 57 -6.48 -4.93 21.50
CA ALA A 57 -6.27 -5.71 22.73
C ALA A 57 -4.84 -5.53 23.30
N ASN A 58 -3.83 -5.52 22.43
CA ASN A 58 -2.45 -5.27 22.83
C ASN A 58 -2.19 -3.81 23.26
N ALA A 59 -2.82 -2.84 22.61
CA ALA A 59 -2.72 -1.45 23.04
C ALA A 59 -3.38 -1.23 24.41
N ALA A 60 -4.56 -1.84 24.63
CA ALA A 60 -5.26 -1.79 25.92
C ALA A 60 -4.45 -2.46 27.04
N SER A 61 -3.84 -3.63 26.80
CA SER A 61 -3.01 -4.31 27.80
C SER A 61 -1.76 -3.53 28.19
N LYS A 62 -1.29 -2.64 27.32
CA LYS A 62 -0.10 -1.79 27.53
C LYS A 62 -0.44 -0.36 27.94
N ASN A 63 -1.71 -0.04 28.22
CA ASN A 63 -2.20 1.32 28.48
C ASN A 63 -1.77 2.34 27.41
N MET A 64 -1.70 1.93 26.15
CA MET A 64 -1.31 2.79 25.03
C MET A 64 -2.54 3.51 24.44
N SER A 65 -2.39 4.78 24.11
CA SER A 65 -3.40 5.54 23.38
C SER A 65 -3.37 5.19 21.89
N ILE A 66 -4.54 4.92 21.31
CA ILE A 66 -4.69 4.68 19.86
C ILE A 66 -5.26 5.94 19.21
N TYR A 67 -4.66 6.36 18.10
CA TYR A 67 -5.16 7.45 17.27
C TYR A 67 -5.44 6.92 15.86
N GLN A 68 -6.63 7.22 15.33
CA GLN A 68 -6.99 6.91 13.95
C GLN A 68 -6.77 8.15 13.08
N MET A 69 -5.96 8.02 12.03
CA MET A 69 -5.79 9.07 11.02
C MET A 69 -6.45 8.62 9.72
N ASP A 70 -7.57 9.26 9.37
CA ASP A 70 -8.19 9.11 8.06
C ASP A 70 -7.65 10.18 7.11
N VAL A 71 -6.88 9.76 6.10
CA VAL A 71 -6.30 10.69 5.13
C VAL A 71 -7.31 10.91 4.01
N LYS A 72 -8.15 11.95 4.16
CA LYS A 72 -9.21 12.31 3.19
C LYS A 72 -8.72 12.55 1.75
N THR A 73 -7.45 12.91 1.57
CA THR A 73 -6.87 13.21 0.26
C THR A 73 -5.40 12.81 0.22
N SER A 74 -5.11 11.56 -0.12
CA SER A 74 -3.74 11.12 -0.44
C SER A 74 -3.36 11.52 -1.88
N PHE A 75 -3.40 12.82 -2.19
CA PHE A 75 -2.69 13.31 -3.37
C PHE A 75 -1.19 13.33 -3.02
N LEU A 76 -0.42 12.52 -3.72
CA LEU A 76 1.04 12.61 -3.68
C LEU A 76 1.42 14.01 -4.18
N ASN A 77 1.85 14.91 -3.29
CA ASN A 77 2.45 16.22 -3.61
C ASN A 77 3.83 16.02 -4.28
N GLY A 78 3.87 15.33 -5.42
CA GLY A 78 5.05 15.25 -6.27
C GLY A 78 5.09 16.48 -7.17
N GLU A 79 6.15 17.27 -7.10
CA GLU A 79 6.40 18.31 -8.10
C GLU A 79 6.52 17.66 -9.49
N LEU A 80 5.61 18.00 -10.39
CA LEU A 80 5.72 17.68 -11.81
C LEU A 80 6.78 18.60 -12.42
N LYS A 81 8.01 18.09 -12.56
CA LYS A 81 9.00 18.74 -13.42
C LYS A 81 8.53 18.65 -14.88
N LYS A 82 8.52 19.81 -15.56
CA LYS A 82 8.33 19.93 -17.01
C LYS A 82 9.44 19.22 -17.77
#